data_AF-A0AAW2IQI7-F1
#
_entry.id   AF-A0AAW2IQI7-F1
#
_cell.length_a   1.000
_cell.length_b   1.000
_cell.length_c   1.000
_cell.angle_alpha   90.00
_cell.angle_beta   90.00
_cell.angle_gamma   90.00
#
_symmetry.space_group_name_H-M   'P 1'
#
loop_
_entity.id
_entity.type
_entity.pdbx_description
1 polymer ?
#
loop_
_entity_poly.entity_id
_entity_poly.type
_entity_poly.pdbx_seq_one_letter_code
_entity_poly.pdbx_strand_id
1 'polypeptide(L)'
;MQKDGDFDGHTSDLEEISRKVFSAHFGQLSIIFLWLSGMYFHGARFSNYEAWLSDPTHIGPSAQVVWPIVGQEILNGDVGGGFRGIQITSGFFQIWRASGITSELQLYCTAIGALVFAALMLFAGWFHYHKAAPKLAWFQDVESMLNHHLAGLLGLGSLSWAGHQVHVSLPINQFLNAGVDPKEIPLPHEFILNRDLLAQLYPSFAEGATPFSP
;
A
#
# COMPACT_ATOMS: atom_id res chain seq x y z
N MET A 1 -14.43 -35.96 12.45
CA MET A 1 -14.69 -34.70 11.73
C MET A 1 -13.35 -34.00 11.62
N GLN A 2 -12.77 -34.02 10.43
CA GLN A 2 -11.45 -33.46 10.14
C GLN A 2 -11.62 -31.94 9.98
N LYS A 3 -10.86 -31.13 10.72
CA LYS A 3 -11.08 -29.68 10.80
C LYS A 3 -10.22 -28.96 9.77
N ASP A 4 -10.84 -28.23 8.86
CA ASP A 4 -10.12 -27.40 7.90
C ASP A 4 -9.22 -26.39 8.64
N GLY A 5 -7.92 -26.39 8.31
CA GLY A 5 -6.88 -25.58 8.96
C GLY A 5 -6.07 -26.31 10.05
N ASP A 6 -6.50 -27.49 10.51
CA ASP A 6 -5.73 -28.34 11.44
C ASP A 6 -4.84 -29.31 10.66
N PHE A 7 -3.73 -28.79 10.11
CA PHE A 7 -2.84 -29.57 9.24
C PHE A 7 -2.20 -30.75 9.95
N ASP A 8 -1.87 -30.62 11.24
CA ASP A 8 -1.28 -31.69 12.05
C ASP A 8 -2.31 -32.81 12.36
N GLY A 9 -3.60 -32.45 12.41
CA GLY A 9 -4.69 -33.43 12.48
C GLY A 9 -4.91 -34.22 11.18
N HIS A 10 -4.31 -33.79 10.06
CA HIS A 10 -4.49 -34.41 8.74
C HIS A 10 -3.35 -35.35 8.35
N THR A 11 -2.13 -35.09 8.81
CA THR A 11 -0.92 -35.88 8.51
C THR A 11 0.10 -35.66 9.63
N SER A 12 0.96 -36.65 9.89
CA SER A 12 2.08 -36.51 10.82
C SER A 12 3.41 -36.19 10.11
N ASP A 13 3.40 -36.03 8.78
CA ASP A 13 4.59 -35.66 8.01
C ASP A 13 4.86 -34.16 8.11
N LEU A 14 5.92 -33.80 8.85
CA LEU A 14 6.33 -32.41 9.07
C LEU A 14 6.72 -31.69 7.77
N GLU A 15 7.27 -32.40 6.77
CA GLU A 15 7.59 -31.78 5.47
C GLU A 15 6.32 -31.38 4.72
N GLU A 16 5.31 -32.25 4.72
CA GLU A 16 4.00 -31.98 4.12
C GLU A 16 3.27 -30.84 4.83
N ILE A 17 3.27 -30.85 6.17
CA ILE A 17 2.70 -29.76 6.99
C ILE A 17 3.39 -28.44 6.64
N SER A 18 4.73 -28.41 6.62
CA SER A 18 5.49 -27.19 6.31
C SER A 18 5.14 -26.61 4.93
N ARG A 19 4.94 -27.48 3.93
CA ARG A 19 4.49 -27.07 2.59
C ARG A 19 3.08 -26.48 2.59
N LYS A 20 2.12 -27.12 3.28
CA LYS A 20 0.75 -26.61 3.41
C LYS A 20 0.74 -25.24 4.08
N VAL A 21 1.47 -25.11 5.18
CA VAL A 21 1.65 -23.84 5.90
C VAL A 21 2.25 -22.78 4.98
N PHE A 22 3.35 -23.06 4.27
CA PHE A 22 3.98 -22.10 3.36
C PHE A 22 3.05 -21.63 2.23
N SER A 23 2.33 -22.56 1.61
CA SER A 23 1.32 -22.22 0.58
C SER A 23 0.17 -21.40 1.15
N ALA A 24 -0.29 -21.71 2.36
CA ALA A 24 -1.37 -20.98 3.02
C ALA A 24 -0.96 -19.53 3.35
N HIS A 25 0.30 -19.28 3.71
CA HIS A 25 0.82 -17.92 3.90
C HIS A 25 0.68 -17.07 2.62
N PHE A 26 1.03 -17.62 1.45
CA PHE A 26 0.80 -16.93 0.18
C PHE A 26 -0.68 -16.67 -0.11
N GLY A 27 -1.56 -17.63 0.22
CA GLY A 27 -3.01 -17.43 0.14
C GLY A 27 -3.49 -16.27 1.01
N GLN A 28 -3.00 -16.18 2.25
CA GLN A 28 -3.30 -15.07 3.15
C GLN A 28 -2.79 -13.73 2.60
N LEU A 29 -1.55 -13.69 2.10
CA LEU A 29 -0.99 -12.48 1.47
C LEU A 29 -1.81 -12.04 0.26
N SER A 30 -2.28 -12.97 -0.57
CA SER A 30 -3.17 -12.66 -1.69
C SER A 30 -4.47 -11.98 -1.24
N ILE A 31 -5.08 -12.45 -0.16
CA ILE A 31 -6.31 -11.83 0.39
C ILE A 31 -6.00 -10.44 0.94
N ILE A 32 -4.87 -10.24 1.62
CA ILE A 32 -4.44 -8.93 2.10
C ILE A 32 -4.24 -7.95 0.94
N PHE A 33 -3.56 -8.36 -0.14
CA PHE A 33 -3.38 -7.51 -1.32
C PHE A 33 -4.69 -7.21 -2.05
N LEU A 34 -5.61 -8.17 -2.12
CA LEU A 34 -6.94 -7.95 -2.69
C LEU A 34 -7.74 -6.94 -1.86
N TRP A 35 -7.70 -7.06 -0.53
CA TRP A 35 -8.33 -6.09 0.38
C TRP A 35 -7.72 -4.70 0.21
N LEU A 36 -6.38 -4.59 0.19
CA LEU A 36 -5.68 -3.32 -0.07
C LEU A 36 -6.08 -2.73 -1.42
N SER A 37 -6.09 -3.53 -2.48
CA SER A 37 -6.56 -3.12 -3.81
C SER A 37 -7.96 -2.53 -3.75
N GLY A 38 -8.87 -3.16 -3.00
CA GLY A 38 -10.22 -2.65 -2.77
C GLY A 38 -10.23 -1.28 -2.10
N MET A 39 -9.42 -1.09 -1.05
CA MET A 39 -9.32 0.19 -0.34
C MET A 39 -8.85 1.33 -1.27
N TYR A 40 -7.79 1.09 -2.06
CA TYR A 40 -7.30 2.07 -3.03
C TYR A 40 -8.31 2.33 -4.16
N PHE A 41 -8.99 1.29 -4.67
CA PHE A 41 -9.99 1.44 -5.73
C PHE A 41 -11.21 2.24 -5.28
N HIS A 42 -11.69 1.98 -4.06
CA HIS A 42 -12.76 2.76 -3.44
C HIS A 42 -12.37 4.23 -3.28
N GLY A 43 -11.13 4.49 -2.83
CA GLY A 43 -10.54 5.82 -2.83
C GLY A 43 -10.53 6.48 -4.21
N ALA A 44 -10.20 5.74 -5.26
CA ALA A 44 -10.08 6.28 -6.62
C ALA A 44 -11.42 6.53 -7.34
N ARG A 45 -12.52 5.88 -6.94
CA ARG A 45 -13.77 5.87 -7.75
C ARG A 45 -15.02 6.32 -6.99
N PHE A 46 -15.04 6.17 -5.67
CA PHE A 46 -16.22 6.36 -4.85
C PHE A 46 -15.93 7.21 -3.61
N SER A 47 -14.99 8.14 -3.73
CA SER A 47 -14.51 8.94 -2.62
C SER A 47 -14.51 10.44 -2.94
N ASN A 48 -14.33 11.24 -1.90
CA ASN A 48 -14.08 12.68 -2.02
C ASN A 48 -12.61 13.03 -1.76
N TYR A 49 -11.65 12.16 -2.10
CA TYR A 49 -10.24 12.32 -1.74
C TYR A 49 -9.62 13.63 -2.21
N GLU A 50 -9.78 14.01 -3.49
CA GLU A 50 -9.21 15.27 -4.01
C GLU A 50 -9.86 16.50 -3.37
N ALA A 51 -11.17 16.46 -3.11
CA ALA A 51 -11.86 17.53 -2.39
C ALA A 51 -11.40 17.61 -0.93
N TRP A 52 -11.22 16.48 -0.25
CA TRP A 52 -10.66 16.44 1.10
C TRP A 52 -9.22 16.95 1.12
N LEU A 53 -8.43 16.70 0.08
CA LEU A 53 -7.05 17.13 0.02
C LEU A 53 -6.92 18.67 -0.06
N SER A 54 -7.90 19.36 -0.64
CA SER A 54 -7.91 20.82 -0.71
C SER A 54 -8.41 21.50 0.57
N ASP A 55 -9.28 20.85 1.35
CA ASP A 55 -9.69 21.32 2.70
C ASP A 55 -9.82 20.15 3.69
N PRO A 56 -8.68 19.64 4.20
CA PRO A 56 -8.67 18.46 5.08
C PRO A 56 -9.20 18.75 6.49
N THR A 57 -9.45 20.02 6.82
CA THR A 57 -9.91 20.46 8.14
C THR A 57 -11.43 20.52 8.26
N HIS A 58 -12.14 20.82 7.17
CA HIS A 58 -13.60 20.93 7.20
C HIS A 58 -14.32 19.82 6.42
N ILE A 59 -13.66 19.18 5.45
CA ILE A 59 -14.25 18.08 4.68
C ILE A 59 -14.01 16.77 5.43
N GLY A 60 -15.08 15.97 5.60
CA GLY A 60 -14.99 14.63 6.17
C GLY A 60 -14.54 13.60 5.14
N PRO A 61 -13.62 12.68 5.48
CA PRO A 61 -13.20 11.64 4.53
C PRO A 61 -14.34 10.64 4.28
N SER A 62 -14.68 10.40 3.01
CA SER A 62 -15.69 9.42 2.60
C SER A 62 -15.21 8.63 1.39
N ALA A 63 -15.42 7.30 1.40
CA ALA A 63 -15.00 6.40 0.31
C ALA A 63 -16.00 5.25 0.07
N GLN A 64 -17.23 5.39 0.57
CA GLN A 64 -18.29 4.41 0.41
C GLN A 64 -19.61 5.11 0.13
N VAL A 65 -20.27 4.71 -0.95
CA VAL A 65 -21.56 5.27 -1.39
C VAL A 65 -22.58 4.14 -1.43
N VAL A 66 -23.75 4.39 -0.85
CA VAL A 66 -24.85 3.43 -0.77
C VAL A 66 -25.81 3.64 -1.95
N TRP A 67 -26.23 2.55 -2.61
CA TRP A 67 -27.21 2.61 -3.68
C TRP A 67 -28.64 2.89 -3.18
N PRO A 68 -29.43 3.69 -3.91
CA PRO A 68 -30.79 4.09 -3.52
C PRO A 68 -31.83 3.04 -3.95
N ILE A 69 -31.95 1.95 -3.18
CA ILE A 69 -32.88 0.85 -3.50
C ILE A 69 -34.14 0.91 -2.63
N VAL A 70 -33.97 1.01 -1.31
CA VAL A 70 -35.06 0.88 -0.32
C VAL A 70 -35.12 2.05 0.67
N GLY A 71 -34.53 3.20 0.35
CA GLY A 71 -34.40 4.33 1.28
C GLY A 71 -33.08 4.34 2.07
N GLN A 72 -32.21 3.34 1.88
CA GLN A 72 -30.91 3.24 2.54
C GLN A 72 -29.90 4.32 2.11
N GLU A 73 -30.19 5.08 1.05
CA GLU A 73 -29.41 6.25 0.65
C GLU A 73 -29.44 7.38 1.68
N ILE A 74 -30.31 7.30 2.70
CA ILE A 74 -30.23 8.15 3.91
C ILE A 74 -28.87 8.04 4.61
N LEU A 75 -28.16 6.92 4.43
CA LEU A 75 -26.80 6.71 4.94
C LEU A 75 -25.75 7.54 4.19
N ASN A 76 -26.05 8.07 2.99
CA ASN A 76 -25.18 8.99 2.27
C ASN A 76 -25.32 10.40 2.86
N GLY A 77 -24.64 10.61 3.99
CA GLY A 77 -24.53 11.90 4.66
C GLY A 77 -23.77 12.92 3.82
N ASP A 78 -24.06 14.20 4.02
CA ASP A 78 -23.23 15.28 3.48
C ASP A 78 -21.95 15.36 4.30
N VAL A 79 -20.81 15.12 3.64
CA VAL A 79 -19.47 15.13 4.24
C VAL A 79 -18.64 16.33 3.77
N GLY A 80 -19.24 17.27 3.04
CA GLY A 80 -18.54 18.40 2.42
C GLY A 80 -17.93 18.06 1.06
N GLY A 81 -17.41 19.09 0.38
CA GLY A 81 -16.81 18.95 -0.95
C GLY A 81 -17.80 18.59 -2.07
N GLY A 82 -19.11 18.81 -1.86
CA GLY A 82 -20.16 18.44 -2.81
C GLY A 82 -20.40 16.93 -2.91
N PHE A 83 -19.87 16.14 -1.97
CA PHE A 83 -19.96 14.69 -1.96
C PHE A 83 -20.89 14.18 -0.85
N ARG A 84 -21.65 13.12 -1.16
CA ARG A 84 -22.50 12.45 -0.18
C ARG A 84 -22.18 10.97 -0.12
N GLY A 85 -21.89 10.48 1.08
CA GLY A 85 -21.48 9.10 1.31
C GLY A 85 -21.34 8.78 2.79
N ILE A 86 -20.81 7.60 3.09
CA ILE A 86 -20.49 7.19 4.45
C ILE A 86 -19.13 7.78 4.82
N GLN A 87 -19.07 8.51 5.93
CA GLN A 87 -17.81 8.98 6.48
C GLN A 87 -16.98 7.80 7.00
N ILE A 88 -15.74 7.68 6.53
CA ILE A 88 -14.83 6.60 6.92
C ILE A 88 -13.93 7.02 8.08
N THR A 89 -13.55 6.07 8.92
CA THR A 89 -12.68 6.28 10.10
C THR A 89 -11.39 5.48 10.07
N SER A 90 -11.08 4.85 8.93
CA SER A 90 -9.90 4.00 8.74
C SER A 90 -8.57 4.75 8.60
N GLY A 91 -8.59 6.07 8.39
CA GLY A 91 -7.39 6.91 8.28
C GLY A 91 -6.65 6.83 6.93
N PHE A 92 -7.24 6.20 5.91
CA PHE A 92 -6.59 6.02 4.61
C PHE A 92 -6.25 7.34 3.90
N PHE A 93 -7.11 8.36 4.00
CA PHE A 93 -6.87 9.65 3.36
C PHE A 93 -5.59 10.32 3.88
N GLN A 94 -5.35 10.24 5.19
CA GLN A 94 -4.13 10.75 5.83
C GLN A 94 -2.90 9.96 5.38
N ILE A 95 -3.02 8.63 5.24
CA ILE A 95 -1.92 7.77 4.75
C ILE A 95 -1.58 8.12 3.29
N TRP A 96 -2.58 8.33 2.44
CA TRP A 96 -2.38 8.67 1.03
C TRP A 96 -1.74 10.06 0.88
N ARG A 97 -2.20 11.05 1.64
CA ARG A 97 -1.58 12.39 1.70
C ARG A 97 -0.13 12.28 2.18
N ALA A 98 0.13 11.55 3.26
CA ALA A 98 1.48 11.32 3.77
C ALA A 98 2.36 10.55 2.79
N SER A 99 1.78 9.84 1.81
CA SER A 99 2.53 9.15 0.75
C SER A 99 2.82 10.04 -0.46
N GLY A 100 2.30 11.27 -0.48
CA GLY A 100 2.44 12.20 -1.61
C GLY A 100 1.43 11.96 -2.74
N ILE A 101 0.32 11.27 -2.48
CA ILE A 101 -0.72 11.01 -3.47
C ILE A 101 -1.60 12.25 -3.62
N THR A 102 -1.69 12.82 -4.82
CA THR A 102 -2.44 14.07 -5.09
C THR A 102 -3.63 13.90 -6.00
N SER A 103 -3.80 12.74 -6.66
CA SER A 103 -4.92 12.50 -7.58
C SER A 103 -5.50 11.09 -7.50
N GLU A 104 -6.76 10.96 -7.93
CA GLU A 104 -7.47 9.68 -8.03
C GLU A 104 -6.80 8.71 -9.00
N LEU A 105 -6.11 9.22 -10.03
CA LEU A 105 -5.39 8.40 -11.00
C LEU A 105 -4.28 7.57 -10.32
N GLN A 106 -3.54 8.16 -9.39
CA GLN A 106 -2.48 7.48 -8.66
C GLN A 106 -3.05 6.38 -7.75
N LEU A 107 -4.19 6.63 -7.10
CA LEU A 107 -4.91 5.62 -6.32
C LEU A 107 -5.37 4.45 -7.21
N TYR A 108 -5.89 4.77 -8.41
CA TYR A 108 -6.32 3.75 -9.37
C TYR A 108 -5.15 2.87 -9.84
N CYS A 109 -4.02 3.47 -10.23
CA CYS A 109 -2.82 2.72 -10.60
C CYS A 109 -2.32 1.83 -9.46
N THR A 110 -2.35 2.34 -8.23
CA THR A 110 -1.95 1.58 -7.03
C THR A 110 -2.88 0.40 -6.77
N ALA A 111 -4.20 0.58 -6.97
CA ALA A 111 -5.17 -0.51 -6.86
C ALA A 111 -4.89 -1.63 -7.88
N ILE A 112 -4.66 -1.27 -9.15
CA ILE A 112 -4.33 -2.27 -10.18
C ILE A 112 -3.01 -2.98 -9.87
N GLY A 113 -1.98 -2.25 -9.40
CA GLY A 113 -0.73 -2.84 -8.94
C GLY A 113 -0.96 -3.87 -7.82
N ALA A 114 -1.69 -3.49 -6.78
CA ALA A 114 -2.03 -4.38 -5.66
C ALA A 114 -2.82 -5.62 -6.13
N LEU A 115 -3.74 -5.48 -7.09
CA LEU A 115 -4.48 -6.59 -7.68
C LEU A 115 -3.57 -7.57 -8.43
N VAL A 116 -2.60 -7.06 -9.20
CA VAL A 116 -1.58 -7.90 -9.86
C VAL A 116 -0.75 -8.65 -8.81
N PHE A 117 -0.33 -7.99 -7.73
CA PHE A 117 0.38 -8.64 -6.64
C PHE A 117 -0.46 -9.71 -5.94
N ALA A 118 -1.77 -9.51 -5.76
CA ALA A 118 -2.66 -10.53 -5.24
C ALA A 118 -2.63 -11.79 -6.13
N ALA A 119 -2.76 -11.63 -7.45
CA ALA A 119 -2.68 -12.74 -8.40
C ALA A 119 -1.31 -13.44 -8.37
N LEU A 120 -0.21 -12.68 -8.26
CA LEU A 120 1.14 -13.23 -8.13
C LEU A 120 1.32 -14.03 -6.83
N MET A 121 0.80 -13.55 -5.70
CA MET A 121 0.86 -14.28 -4.42
C MET A 121 0.06 -15.58 -4.50
N LEU A 122 -1.14 -15.55 -5.07
CA LEU A 122 -1.94 -16.76 -5.27
C LEU A 122 -1.22 -17.78 -6.16
N PHE A 123 -0.61 -17.31 -7.25
CA PHE A 123 0.20 -18.15 -8.13
C PHE A 123 1.42 -18.73 -7.42
N ALA A 124 2.15 -17.93 -6.64
CA ALA A 124 3.32 -18.38 -5.88
C ALA A 124 2.95 -19.47 -4.86
N GLY A 125 1.82 -19.33 -4.16
CA GLY A 125 1.30 -20.36 -3.27
C GLY A 125 1.02 -21.67 -4.00
N TRP A 126 0.26 -21.62 -5.09
CA TRP A 126 0.01 -22.79 -5.95
C TRP A 126 1.31 -23.42 -6.47
N PHE A 127 2.25 -22.61 -6.96
CA PHE A 127 3.49 -23.06 -7.56
C PHE A 127 4.38 -23.77 -6.53
N HIS A 128 4.57 -23.16 -5.35
CA HIS A 128 5.36 -23.73 -4.26
C HIS A 128 4.69 -24.88 -3.51
N TYR A 129 3.43 -25.21 -3.82
CA TYR A 129 2.78 -26.41 -3.31
C TYR A 129 2.74 -27.54 -4.35
N HIS A 130 2.34 -27.25 -5.59
CA HIS A 130 2.07 -28.27 -6.61
C HIS A 130 3.18 -28.50 -7.62
N LYS A 131 4.10 -27.54 -7.81
CA LYS A 131 5.14 -27.62 -8.86
C LYS A 131 6.55 -27.68 -8.29
N ALA A 132 6.87 -26.80 -7.34
CA ALA A 132 8.19 -26.67 -6.77
C ALA A 132 8.11 -26.64 -5.24
N ALA A 133 7.68 -27.75 -4.65
CA ALA A 133 7.49 -27.89 -3.22
C ALA A 133 8.85 -27.99 -2.48
N PRO A 134 9.19 -27.04 -1.58
CA PRO A 134 10.47 -27.07 -0.87
C PRO A 134 10.61 -28.31 0.03
N LYS A 135 11.85 -28.62 0.42
CA LYS A 135 12.18 -29.71 1.35
C LYS A 135 12.26 -29.21 2.79
N LEU A 136 12.08 -30.11 3.77
CA LEU A 136 12.11 -29.75 5.18
C LEU A 136 13.40 -29.02 5.59
N ALA A 137 14.55 -29.44 5.06
CA ALA A 137 15.84 -28.79 5.33
C ALA A 137 15.87 -27.30 4.95
N TRP A 138 15.14 -26.88 3.91
CA TRP A 138 15.04 -25.47 3.54
C TRP A 138 14.22 -24.68 4.56
N PHE A 139 13.11 -25.27 5.04
CA PHE A 139 12.28 -24.64 6.08
C PHE A 139 13.00 -24.52 7.43
N GLN A 140 13.94 -25.42 7.72
CA GLN A 140 14.70 -25.46 8.98
C GLN A 140 16.02 -24.65 8.93
N ASP A 141 16.36 -24.05 7.80
CA ASP A 141 17.51 -23.13 7.69
C ASP A 141 17.17 -21.76 8.31
N VAL A 142 17.17 -21.74 9.64
CA VAL A 142 16.81 -20.57 10.44
C VAL A 142 17.82 -19.43 10.30
N GLU A 143 19.09 -19.74 10.05
CA GLU A 143 20.14 -18.73 9.83
C GLU A 143 19.87 -17.95 8.54
N SER A 144 19.63 -18.67 7.44
CA SER A 144 19.26 -18.06 6.18
C SER A 144 17.95 -17.30 6.29
N MET A 145 16.93 -17.90 6.91
CA MET A 145 15.64 -17.25 7.12
C MET A 145 15.80 -15.93 7.87
N LEU A 146 16.48 -15.92 9.02
CA LEU A 146 16.66 -14.71 9.82
C LEU A 146 17.46 -13.64 9.08
N ASN A 147 18.55 -14.01 8.41
CA ASN A 147 19.35 -13.04 7.65
C ASN A 147 18.53 -12.38 6.52
N HIS A 148 17.75 -13.16 5.77
CA HIS A 148 16.92 -12.62 4.69
C HIS A 148 15.75 -11.79 5.20
N HIS A 149 15.15 -12.14 6.34
CA HIS A 149 14.07 -11.32 6.92
C HIS A 149 14.62 -10.03 7.55
N LEU A 150 15.72 -10.10 8.28
CA LEU A 150 16.25 -8.94 9.00
C LEU A 150 16.95 -7.95 8.04
N ALA A 151 17.93 -8.41 7.27
CA ALA A 151 18.66 -7.53 6.36
C ALA A 151 17.88 -7.26 5.06
N GLY A 152 17.25 -8.30 4.51
CA GLY A 152 16.48 -8.18 3.27
C GLY A 152 15.13 -7.49 3.49
N LEU A 153 14.17 -8.20 4.08
CA LEU A 153 12.79 -7.72 4.20
C LEU A 153 12.69 -6.42 5.02
N LEU A 154 13.27 -6.38 6.22
CA LEU A 154 13.19 -5.19 7.09
C LEU A 154 14.20 -4.12 6.68
N GLY A 155 15.46 -4.50 6.45
CA GLY A 155 16.52 -3.57 6.06
C GLY A 155 16.24 -2.89 4.72
N LEU A 156 16.15 -3.65 3.62
CA LEU A 156 15.88 -3.07 2.30
C LEU A 156 14.48 -2.46 2.21
N GLY A 157 13.50 -2.99 2.94
CA GLY A 157 12.16 -2.43 3.04
C GLY A 157 12.16 -1.01 3.62
N SER A 158 12.82 -0.83 4.78
CA SER A 158 12.96 0.48 5.42
C SER A 158 13.79 1.46 4.60
N LEU A 159 14.87 0.99 3.96
CA LEU A 159 15.70 1.81 3.08
C LEU A 159 14.92 2.30 1.84
N SER A 160 14.17 1.40 1.20
CA SER A 160 13.33 1.75 0.04
C SER A 160 12.24 2.75 0.42
N TRP A 161 11.62 2.57 1.60
CA TRP A 161 10.61 3.49 2.10
C TRP A 161 11.20 4.86 2.45
N ALA A 162 12.40 4.91 3.04
CA ALA A 162 13.11 6.17 3.27
C ALA A 162 13.40 6.90 1.95
N GLY A 163 13.80 6.17 0.90
CA GLY A 163 13.95 6.74 -0.44
C GLY A 163 12.65 7.35 -0.98
N HIS A 164 11.52 6.64 -0.89
CA HIS A 164 10.21 7.19 -1.25
C HIS A 164 9.86 8.43 -0.42
N GLN A 165 10.12 8.41 0.88
CA GLN A 165 9.84 9.55 1.75
C GLN A 165 10.64 10.78 1.33
N VAL A 166 11.95 10.64 1.14
CA VAL A 166 12.87 11.72 0.82
C VAL A 166 12.60 12.32 -0.57
N HIS A 167 12.34 11.47 -1.57
CA HIS A 167 12.27 11.92 -2.96
C HIS A 167 10.86 12.18 -3.48
N VAL A 168 9.81 11.72 -2.80
CA VAL A 168 8.41 11.87 -3.24
C VAL A 168 7.55 12.52 -2.17
N SER A 169 7.44 11.89 -1.00
CA SER A 169 6.48 12.34 0.02
C SER A 169 6.83 13.70 0.59
N LEU A 170 8.07 13.92 1.02
CA LEU A 170 8.50 15.16 1.68
C LEU A 170 8.31 16.40 0.80
N PRO A 171 8.79 16.42 -0.46
CA PRO A 171 8.58 17.57 -1.36
C PRO A 171 7.10 17.92 -1.54
N ILE A 172 6.26 16.92 -1.82
CA ILE A 172 4.83 17.12 -2.06
C ILE A 172 4.13 17.62 -0.79
N ASN A 173 4.44 17.03 0.36
CA ASN A 173 3.84 17.47 1.62
C ASN A 173 4.26 18.89 2.02
N GLN A 174 5.46 19.34 1.65
CA GLN A 174 5.87 20.72 1.87
C GLN A 174 5.00 21.71 1.09
N PHE A 175 4.66 21.40 -0.17
CA PHE A 175 3.71 22.20 -0.95
C PHE A 175 2.28 22.15 -0.39
N LEU A 176 1.79 20.95 -0.04
CA LEU A 176 0.46 20.81 0.55
C LEU A 176 0.33 21.58 1.88
N ASN A 177 1.37 21.57 2.71
CA ASN A 177 1.39 22.32 3.97
C ASN A 177 1.49 23.84 3.74
N ALA A 178 2.04 24.28 2.60
CA ALA A 178 2.03 25.68 2.18
C ALA A 178 0.71 26.12 1.55
N GLY A 179 -0.29 25.23 1.43
CA GLY A 179 -1.61 25.53 0.87
C GLY A 179 -1.63 25.61 -0.65
N VAL A 180 -0.64 25.01 -1.34
CA VAL A 180 -0.64 24.91 -2.80
C VAL A 180 -1.69 23.89 -3.24
N ASP A 181 -2.49 24.25 -4.26
CA ASP A 181 -3.48 23.35 -4.84
C ASP A 181 -2.79 22.06 -5.35
N PRO A 182 -3.29 20.86 -4.98
CA PRO A 182 -2.70 19.60 -5.41
C PRO A 182 -2.46 19.46 -6.92
N LYS A 183 -3.23 20.16 -7.77
CA LYS A 183 -3.11 20.15 -9.24
C LYS A 183 -1.94 20.99 -9.75
N GLU A 184 -1.48 21.95 -8.95
CA GLU A 184 -0.36 22.84 -9.26
C GLU A 184 0.98 22.28 -8.75
N ILE A 185 0.94 21.22 -7.92
CA ILE A 185 2.15 20.56 -7.41
C ILE A 185 2.77 19.73 -8.54
N PRO A 186 4.08 19.87 -8.81
CA PRO A 186 4.79 19.02 -9.77
C PRO A 186 4.59 17.52 -9.46
N LEU A 187 4.49 16.69 -10.51
CA LEU A 187 4.30 15.26 -10.29
C LEU A 187 5.55 14.62 -9.67
N PRO A 188 5.41 13.50 -8.91
CA PRO A 188 6.53 12.85 -8.24
C PRO A 188 7.79 12.61 -9.10
N HIS A 189 7.61 12.26 -10.38
CA HIS A 189 8.71 11.99 -11.29
C HIS A 189 9.49 13.25 -11.69
N GLU A 190 8.88 14.43 -11.63
CA GLU A 190 9.55 15.69 -11.93
C GLU A 190 10.59 16.04 -10.87
N PHE A 191 10.30 15.77 -9.58
CA PHE A 191 11.28 15.93 -8.50
C PHE A 191 12.48 14.97 -8.64
N ILE A 192 12.26 13.79 -9.22
CA ILE A 192 13.32 12.81 -9.45
C ILE A 192 14.20 13.22 -10.63
N LEU A 193 13.58 13.67 -11.72
CA LEU A 193 14.28 14.01 -12.96
C LEU A 193 14.93 15.40 -12.91
N ASN A 194 14.37 16.32 -12.13
CA ASN A 194 14.85 17.69 -12.00
C ASN A 194 15.31 17.96 -10.56
N ARG A 195 16.61 17.77 -10.32
CA ARG A 195 17.25 18.06 -9.03
C ARG A 195 17.06 19.50 -8.58
N ASP A 196 16.93 20.46 -9.49
CA ASP A 196 16.80 21.86 -9.13
C ASP A 196 15.48 22.14 -8.42
N LEU A 197 14.41 21.38 -8.72
CA LEU A 197 13.14 21.46 -7.97
C LEU A 197 13.33 21.04 -6.51
N LEU A 198 14.06 19.95 -6.27
CA LEU A 198 14.39 19.51 -4.91
C LEU A 198 15.33 20.49 -4.21
N ALA A 199 16.33 21.02 -4.90
CA ALA A 199 17.29 21.97 -4.34
C ALA A 199 16.64 23.30 -3.94
N GLN A 200 15.56 23.72 -4.60
CA GLN A 200 14.77 24.89 -4.21
C GLN A 200 14.06 24.70 -2.86
N LEU A 201 13.61 23.47 -2.56
CA LEU A 201 12.97 23.13 -1.28
C LEU A 201 14.00 22.82 -0.19
N TYR A 202 15.06 22.12 -0.57
CA TYR A 202 16.11 21.61 0.30
C TYR A 202 17.50 21.94 -0.29
N PRO A 203 18.11 23.09 0.06
CA PRO A 203 19.34 23.56 -0.58
C PRO A 203 20.51 22.56 -0.57
N SER A 204 20.59 21.68 0.42
CA SER A 204 21.62 20.64 0.51
C SER A 204 21.58 19.62 -0.64
N PHE A 205 20.47 19.47 -1.36
CA PHE A 205 20.40 18.60 -2.54
C PHE A 205 21.29 19.09 -3.69
N ALA A 206 21.70 20.36 -3.70
CA ALA A 206 22.65 20.89 -4.68
C ALA A 206 24.04 20.21 -4.59
N GLU A 207 24.43 19.76 -3.39
CA GLU A 207 25.70 19.08 -3.12
C GLU A 207 25.72 17.63 -3.65
N GLY A 208 24.54 17.10 -4.03
CA GLY A 208 24.39 15.73 -4.49
C GLY A 208 24.76 14.70 -3.42
N ALA A 209 25.23 13.53 -3.85
CA ALA A 209 25.62 12.45 -2.93
C ALA A 209 27.05 12.58 -2.38
N THR A 210 27.73 13.70 -2.63
CA THR A 210 29.14 13.87 -2.20
C THR A 210 29.34 13.72 -0.69
N PRO A 211 28.46 14.22 0.20
CA PRO A 211 28.65 14.05 1.65
C PRO A 211 28.35 12.63 2.16
N PHE A 212 27.72 11.79 1.33
CA PHE A 212 27.35 10.42 1.69
C PHE A 212 28.49 9.42 1.45
N SER A 213 29.41 9.75 0.53
CA SER A 213 30.58 8.91 0.26
C SER A 213 31.74 9.35 1.17
N PRO A 214 32.39 8.40 1.89
CA PRO A 214 33.53 8.71 2.74
C PRO A 214 34.75 9.21 1.97
#